data_AF-A0A7S1WNT1-F1
#
_entry.id   AF-A0A7S1WNT1-F1
#
_cell.length_a   1.000
_cell.length_b   1.000
_cell.length_c   1.000
_cell.angle_alpha   90.00
_cell.angle_beta   90.00
_cell.angle_gamma   90.00
#
_symmetry.space_group_name_H-M   'P 1'
#
loop_
_entity.id
_entity.type
_entity.pdbx_description
1 polymer ?
#
loop_
_entity_poly.entity_id
_entity_poly.type
_entity_poly.pdbx_seq_one_letter_code
_entity_poly.pdbx_strand_id
1 'polypeptide(L)'
;HEASSRVLEVFEVERWHKLGKEWRAPFLPIDRSFSWRWVNAKGQRHPQIERSALKKDCSAADRPPCELHGFQPQTEWEVDAHQGTGDQGWTYALKWTTGTWE
;
A
#
# COMPACT_ATOMS: atom_id res chain seq x y z
N HIS A 1 -0.33 -28.77 17.59
CA HIS A 1 -0.21 -27.30 17.53
C HIS A 1 -0.58 -26.90 16.11
N GLU A 2 -1.79 -26.41 15.87
CA GLU A 2 -2.10 -25.73 14.61
C GLU A 2 -1.28 -24.44 14.57
N ALA A 3 -0.50 -24.25 13.51
CA ALA A 3 0.15 -22.97 13.25
C ALA A 3 -0.95 -21.97 12.87
N SER A 4 -1.09 -20.88 13.63
CA SER A 4 -2.03 -19.82 13.27
C SER A 4 -1.48 -19.02 12.09
N SER A 5 -2.24 -18.94 11.00
CA SER A 5 -1.94 -18.06 9.87
C SER A 5 -2.60 -16.70 10.05
N ARG A 6 -2.00 -15.66 9.46
CA ARG A 6 -2.55 -14.30 9.41
C ARG A 6 -2.27 -13.71 8.04
N VAL A 7 -3.20 -12.89 7.56
CA VAL A 7 -3.03 -12.10 6.32
C VAL A 7 -2.40 -10.77 6.68
N LEU A 8 -1.37 -10.37 5.92
CA LEU A 8 -0.83 -9.02 5.96
C LEU A 8 -1.40 -8.24 4.78
N GLU A 9 -2.26 -7.28 5.07
CA GLU A 9 -2.84 -6.40 4.06
C GLU A 9 -2.03 -5.10 3.94
N VAL A 10 -1.70 -4.71 2.72
CA VAL A 10 -1.02 -3.44 2.40
C VAL A 10 -1.69 -2.84 1.18
N PHE A 11 -1.97 -1.54 1.24
CA PHE A 11 -2.52 -0.79 0.12
C PHE A 11 -1.40 -0.06 -0.62
N GLU A 12 -1.42 -0.18 -1.94
CA GLU A 12 -0.64 0.67 -2.82
C GLU A 12 -1.41 1.95 -3.15
N VAL A 13 -0.71 3.09 -3.18
CA VAL A 13 -1.30 4.38 -3.50
C VAL A 13 -0.51 5.06 -4.60
N GLU A 14 -1.23 5.55 -5.59
CA GLU A 14 -0.73 6.48 -6.59
C GLU A 14 -1.57 7.77 -6.62
N ARG A 15 -0.98 8.83 -7.17
CA ARG A 15 -1.68 10.09 -7.46
C ARG A 15 -1.56 10.45 -8.92
N TRP A 16 -2.65 11.02 -9.45
CA TRP A 16 -2.66 11.57 -10.79
C TRP A 16 -1.89 12.90 -10.84
N HIS A 17 -0.80 12.91 -11.60
CA HIS A 17 0.01 14.11 -11.83
C HIS A 17 -0.43 14.79 -13.12
N LYS A 18 -1.10 15.94 -12.99
CA LYS A 18 -1.63 16.70 -14.15
C LYS A 18 -0.57 17.14 -15.15
N LEU A 19 0.64 17.48 -14.69
CA LEU A 19 1.73 17.96 -15.56
C LEU A 19 2.30 16.84 -16.44
N GLY A 20 2.41 15.63 -15.89
CA GLY A 20 2.90 14.44 -16.60
C GLY A 20 1.81 13.58 -17.25
N LYS A 21 0.53 13.86 -16.93
CA LYS A 21 -0.63 13.04 -17.31
C LYS A 21 -0.44 11.55 -17.01
N GLU A 22 0.00 11.27 -15.80
CA GLU A 22 0.39 9.94 -15.37
C GLU A 22 0.07 9.71 -13.88
N TRP A 23 -0.11 8.45 -13.53
CA TRP A 23 -0.15 8.01 -12.14
C TRP A 23 1.28 7.76 -11.64
N ARG A 24 1.57 8.23 -10.42
CA ARG A 24 2.84 7.96 -9.74
C ARG A 24 2.65 7.81 -8.24
N ALA A 25 3.57 7.10 -7.61
CA ALA A 25 3.70 7.08 -6.16
C ALA A 25 3.73 8.51 -5.58
N PRO A 26 3.06 8.78 -4.45
CA PRO A 26 3.08 10.09 -3.83
C PRO A 26 4.51 10.53 -3.48
N PHE A 27 4.89 11.72 -3.96
CA PHE A 27 6.22 12.27 -3.71
C PHE A 27 6.22 13.72 -3.24
N LEU A 28 5.07 14.41 -3.24
CA LEU A 28 5.02 15.83 -2.92
C LEU A 28 4.88 16.06 -1.41
N PRO A 29 5.53 17.09 -0.83
CA PRO A 29 5.39 17.44 0.58
C PRO A 29 3.95 17.76 1.00
N ILE A 30 3.13 18.26 0.07
CA ILE A 30 1.71 18.58 0.31
C ILE A 30 0.83 17.35 0.52
N ASP A 31 1.34 16.15 0.21
CA ASP A 31 0.57 14.90 0.32
C ASP A 31 0.34 14.48 1.78
N ARG A 32 0.99 15.16 2.75
CA ARG A 32 0.88 14.98 4.21
C ARG A 32 0.74 13.51 4.62
N SER A 33 -0.51 13.06 4.82
CA SER A 33 -0.88 11.72 5.28
C SER A 33 -0.62 10.61 4.25
N PHE A 34 -0.77 10.91 2.95
CA PHE A 34 -0.61 9.95 1.84
C PHE A 34 0.71 10.17 1.14
N SER A 35 1.77 10.35 1.91
CA SER A 35 3.08 10.62 1.35
C SER A 35 3.83 9.34 1.01
N TRP A 36 3.35 8.17 1.44
CA TRP A 36 3.98 6.86 1.17
C TRP A 36 3.20 6.10 0.10
N ARG A 37 3.92 5.33 -0.74
CA ARG A 37 3.33 4.39 -1.71
C ARG A 37 2.58 3.25 -1.01
N TRP A 38 3.19 2.72 0.05
CA TRP A 38 2.69 1.55 0.79
C TRP A 38 2.06 1.99 2.12
N VAL A 39 0.77 1.75 2.28
CA VAL A 39 -0.01 2.25 3.43
C VAL A 39 -0.90 1.17 4.05
N ASN A 40 -1.35 1.41 5.28
CA ASN A 40 -2.40 0.62 5.93
C ASN A 40 -3.79 1.11 5.50
N ALA A 41 -4.84 0.43 5.97
CA ALA A 41 -6.24 0.80 5.70
C ALA A 41 -6.60 2.25 6.11
N LYS A 42 -5.82 2.88 6.99
CA LYS A 42 -6.00 4.28 7.40
C LYS A 42 -5.28 5.28 6.50
N GLY A 43 -4.61 4.80 5.44
CA GLY A 43 -3.84 5.64 4.54
C GLY A 43 -2.51 6.12 5.11
N GLN A 44 -2.06 5.54 6.23
CA GLN A 44 -0.80 5.89 6.88
C GLN A 44 0.29 4.90 6.46
N ARG A 45 1.57 5.30 6.53
CA ARG A 45 2.71 4.39 6.32
C ARG A 45 2.46 3.05 7.01
N HIS A 46 2.52 1.96 6.24
CA HIS A 46 2.21 0.65 6.79
C HIS A 46 3.18 0.30 7.94
N PRO A 47 2.70 -0.15 9.13
CA PRO A 47 3.55 -0.37 10.31
C PRO A 47 4.64 -1.42 10.12
N GLN A 48 4.40 -2.39 9.24
CA GLN A 48 5.35 -3.46 8.92
C GLN A 48 6.40 -3.03 7.89
N ILE A 49 6.34 -1.83 7.30
CA ILE A 49 7.45 -1.36 6.45
C ILE A 49 8.68 -1.17 7.32
N GLU A 50 9.80 -1.75 6.88
CA GLU A 50 11.10 -1.72 7.57
C GLU A 50 11.42 -0.30 8.08
N ARG A 51 11.76 -0.15 9.36
CA ARG A 51 11.89 1.18 9.99
C ARG A 51 12.97 2.06 9.34
N SER A 52 14.03 1.44 8.84
CA SER A 52 15.13 2.07 8.11
C SER A 52 14.76 2.46 6.67
N ALA A 53 13.66 1.95 6.13
CA ALA A 53 13.30 2.17 4.73
C ALA A 53 13.09 3.65 4.45
N LEU A 54 13.82 4.16 3.46
CA LEU A 54 13.67 5.53 3.01
C LEU A 54 12.45 5.62 2.11
N LYS A 55 11.75 6.76 2.22
CA LYS A 55 10.56 7.06 1.42
C LYS A 55 10.80 6.87 -0.09
N LYS A 56 11.95 7.33 -0.59
CA LYS A 56 12.35 7.20 -2.00
C LYS A 56 12.44 5.74 -2.47
N ASP A 57 12.93 4.85 -1.61
CA ASP A 57 13.15 3.45 -1.93
C ASP A 57 11.80 2.72 -1.90
N CYS A 58 10.95 3.03 -0.93
CA CYS A 58 9.56 2.56 -0.90
C CYS A 58 8.76 3.01 -2.13
N SER A 59 8.95 4.25 -2.60
CA SER A 59 8.28 4.73 -3.81
C SER A 59 8.73 3.99 -5.07
N ALA A 60 9.98 3.55 -5.14
CA ALA A 60 10.55 2.85 -6.29
C ALA A 60 10.37 1.32 -6.26
N ALA A 61 10.05 0.74 -5.10
CA ALA A 61 9.86 -0.70 -4.95
C ALA A 61 8.59 -1.16 -5.67
N ASP A 62 8.64 -2.32 -6.35
CA ASP A 62 7.47 -2.94 -7.00
C ASP A 62 6.59 -3.73 -6.02
N ARG A 63 7.09 -3.96 -4.80
CA ARG A 63 6.42 -4.68 -3.73
C ARG A 63 6.64 -3.95 -2.41
N PRO A 64 5.72 -4.07 -1.44
CA PRO A 64 5.89 -3.42 -0.16
C PRO A 64 7.09 -4.02 0.60
N PRO A 65 8.08 -3.21 1.01
CA PRO A 65 9.25 -3.70 1.74
C PRO A 65 8.90 -3.90 3.22
N CYS A 66 8.05 -4.90 3.49
CA CYS A 66 7.61 -5.24 4.83
C CYS A 66 8.55 -6.24 5.51
N GLU A 67 8.76 -6.04 6.81
CA GLU A 67 9.51 -6.94 7.68
C GLU A 67 8.54 -7.64 8.64
N LEU A 68 8.50 -8.97 8.60
CA LEU A 68 7.59 -9.77 9.40
C LEU A 68 8.30 -10.31 10.66
N HIS A 69 8.26 -9.56 11.74
CA HIS A 69 8.89 -10.01 13.00
C HIS A 69 8.10 -11.16 13.64
N GLY A 70 8.70 -12.35 13.68
CA GLY A 70 8.09 -13.55 14.30
C GLY A 70 7.08 -14.28 13.42
N PHE A 71 6.95 -13.89 12.15
CA PHE A 71 6.14 -14.57 11.14
C PHE A 71 6.99 -14.89 9.91
N GLN A 72 6.59 -15.89 9.15
CA GLN A 72 7.20 -16.22 7.86
C GLN A 72 6.11 -16.15 6.77
N PRO A 73 6.40 -15.54 5.61
CA PRO A 73 5.48 -15.57 4.48
C PRO A 73 5.19 -17.02 4.07
N GLN A 74 3.90 -17.35 3.93
CA GLN A 74 3.48 -18.64 3.36
C GLN A 74 3.26 -18.55 1.85
N THR A 75 3.01 -17.33 1.34
CA THR A 75 2.73 -17.02 -0.06
C THR A 75 3.47 -15.77 -0.48
N GLU A 76 3.51 -15.53 -1.79
CA GLU A 76 3.91 -14.25 -2.35
C GLU A 76 2.81 -13.19 -2.18
N TRP A 77 3.13 -11.93 -2.48
CA TRP A 77 2.12 -10.88 -2.56
C TRP A 77 1.12 -11.16 -3.68
N GLU A 78 -0.16 -11.05 -3.37
CA GLU A 78 -1.26 -11.18 -4.30
C GLU A 78 -2.09 -9.90 -4.27
N VAL A 79 -2.57 -9.47 -5.44
CA VAL A 79 -3.50 -8.35 -5.55
C VAL A 79 -4.89 -8.86 -5.25
N ASP A 80 -5.55 -8.28 -4.25
CA ASP A 80 -6.95 -8.55 -3.97
C ASP A 80 -7.85 -7.83 -4.98
N ALA A 81 -8.16 -8.51 -6.08
CA ALA A 81 -9.03 -8.01 -7.13
C ALA A 81 -10.43 -8.63 -6.97
N HIS A 82 -11.39 -7.82 -6.54
CA HIS A 82 -12.79 -8.22 -6.34
C HIS A 82 -13.78 -7.34 -7.12
N GLN A 83 -15.07 -7.69 -7.08
CA GLN A 83 -16.13 -6.86 -7.67
C GLN A 83 -16.08 -5.44 -7.08
N GLY A 84 -15.92 -4.43 -7.93
CA GLY A 84 -15.75 -3.04 -7.51
C GLY A 84 -14.32 -2.50 -7.63
N THR A 85 -13.33 -3.37 -7.84
CA THR A 85 -12.00 -2.96 -8.32
C THR A 85 -12.00 -2.81 -9.84
N GLY A 86 -11.23 -1.86 -10.34
CA GLY A 86 -10.96 -1.67 -11.76
C GLY A 86 -9.85 -2.62 -12.25
N ASP A 87 -9.25 -2.25 -13.38
CA ASP A 87 -8.14 -3.02 -13.96
C ASP A 87 -7.03 -3.21 -12.92
N GLN A 88 -6.51 -4.44 -12.83
CA GLN A 88 -5.41 -4.80 -11.92
C GLN A 88 -5.67 -4.53 -10.43
N GLY A 89 -6.94 -4.48 -9.98
CA GLY A 89 -7.28 -4.31 -8.56
C GLY A 89 -7.34 -2.85 -8.08
N TRP A 90 -7.16 -1.87 -8.97
CA TRP A 90 -7.16 -0.46 -8.58
C TRP A 90 -8.55 0.08 -8.25
N THR A 91 -8.61 0.98 -7.27
CA THR A 91 -9.82 1.76 -6.98
C THR A 91 -9.48 3.26 -7.00
N TYR A 92 -10.37 4.08 -7.55
CA TYR A 92 -10.14 5.51 -7.75
C TYR A 92 -10.99 6.35 -6.78
N ALA A 93 -10.36 7.28 -6.08
CA ALA A 93 -11.05 8.19 -5.17
C ALA A 93 -10.39 9.59 -5.13
N LEU A 94 -11.21 10.63 -4.90
CA LEU A 94 -10.71 11.99 -4.68
C LEU A 94 -10.24 12.22 -3.23
N LYS A 95 -10.75 11.42 -2.29
CA LYS A 95 -10.41 11.45 -0.87
C LYS A 95 -10.41 10.02 -0.35
N TRP A 96 -9.45 9.70 0.50
CA TRP A 96 -9.46 8.45 1.24
C TRP A 96 -10.62 8.45 2.24
N THR A 97 -11.62 7.63 1.98
CA THR A 97 -12.68 7.31 2.94
C THR A 97 -12.31 5.98 3.55
N THR A 98 -12.03 5.95 4.85
CA THR A 98 -11.94 4.70 5.60
C THR A 98 -13.35 4.10 5.66
N GLY A 99 -13.75 3.36 4.64
CA GLY A 99 -14.76 2.33 4.80
C GLY A 99 -14.04 1.12 5.33
N THR A 100 -14.47 0.58 6.48
CA THR A 100 -14.13 -0.79 6.84
C THR A 100 -14.42 -1.67 5.64
N TRP A 101 -13.37 -2.24 5.06
CA TRP A 101 -13.48 -3.38 4.15
C TRP A 101 -14.04 -4.51 5.02
N GLU A 102 -15.30 -4.88 4.81
CA GLU A 102 -15.89 -6.10 5.39
C GLU A 102 -15.51 -7.32 4.55
#